data_AF-A0A9R0WGG8-F1
#
_entry.id   AF-A0A9R0WGG8-F1
#
_cell.length_a   1.000
_cell.length_b   1.000
_cell.length_c   1.000
_cell.angle_alpha   90.00
_cell.angle_beta   90.00
_cell.angle_gamma   90.00
#
_symmetry.space_group_name_H-M   'P 1'
#
loop_
_entity.id
_entity.type
_entity.pdbx_description
1 polymer ?
#
loop_
_entity_poly.entity_id
_entity_poly.type
_entity_poly.pdbx_seq_one_letter_code
_entity_poly.pdbx_strand_id
1 'polypeptide(L)'
;MDLPNQARKDSQGICFLGKVKFREFVQRHIGEMEGMLLEAETGDYLGTHHGFWFYTIGQRQGLRLSGGLWYVVEKDVQNNVVFVSRNYYSLDKRRRTFRVGSLNWFSDSGPSDNERLKCKVP
;
A
#
# COMPACT_ATOMS: atom_id res chain seq x y z
N MET A 1 34.33 4.31 -21.49
CA MET A 1 33.44 3.43 -22.27
C MET A 1 32.27 4.27 -22.72
N ASP A 2 31.96 4.29 -24.02
CA ASP A 2 30.83 5.00 -24.58
C ASP A 2 29.69 4.00 -24.80
N LEU A 3 28.81 3.86 -23.80
CA LEU A 3 27.73 2.87 -23.82
C LEU A 3 26.43 3.51 -24.33
N PRO A 4 25.69 2.87 -25.25
CA PRO A 4 24.47 3.43 -25.85
C PRO A 4 23.39 3.85 -24.84
N ASN A 5 23.40 3.27 -23.64
CA ASN A 5 22.43 3.52 -22.58
C ASN A 5 22.96 4.40 -21.44
N GLN A 6 24.16 4.97 -21.55
CA GLN A 6 24.80 5.71 -20.44
C GLN A 6 23.98 6.92 -19.95
N ALA A 7 23.22 7.56 -20.84
CA ALA A 7 22.35 8.70 -20.51
C ALA A 7 20.87 8.30 -20.30
N ARG A 8 20.54 7.02 -20.44
CA ARG A 8 19.17 6.53 -20.31
C ARG A 8 18.77 6.52 -18.84
N LYS A 9 17.71 7.24 -18.50
CA LYS A 9 17.13 7.21 -17.15
C LYS A 9 16.59 5.82 -16.82
N ASP A 10 16.76 5.43 -15.56
CA ASP A 10 16.18 4.19 -15.04
C ASP A 10 14.65 4.20 -15.15
N SER A 11 14.10 3.01 -15.36
CA SER A 11 12.64 2.84 -15.38
C SER A 11 12.08 3.05 -13.98
N GLN A 12 10.95 3.75 -13.89
CA GLN A 12 10.23 4.02 -12.64
C GLN A 12 8.81 3.48 -12.76
N GLY A 13 8.25 2.99 -11.65
CA GLY A 13 6.91 2.41 -11.61
C GLY A 13 6.89 0.90 -11.83
N ILE A 14 5.75 0.39 -12.29
CA ILE A 14 5.54 -1.06 -12.46
C ILE A 14 6.29 -1.56 -13.70
N CYS A 15 7.16 -2.55 -13.49
CA CYS A 15 7.87 -3.21 -14.58
C CYS A 15 6.90 -3.69 -15.66
N PHE A 16 7.32 -3.60 -16.94
CA PHE A 16 6.57 -4.06 -18.12
C PHE A 16 5.31 -3.26 -18.48
N LEU A 17 4.80 -2.40 -17.60
CA LEU A 17 3.63 -1.58 -17.89
C LEU A 17 3.94 -0.36 -18.79
N GLY A 18 5.23 -0.01 -18.92
CA GLY A 18 5.66 1.18 -19.66
C GLY A 18 5.28 2.48 -18.95
N LYS A 19 4.98 3.54 -19.71
CA LYS A 19 4.66 4.89 -19.16
C LYS A 19 3.18 5.06 -18.80
N VAL A 20 2.52 4.01 -18.32
CA VAL A 20 1.10 4.08 -17.91
C VAL A 20 1.01 4.35 -16.41
N LYS A 21 0.12 5.25 -16.01
CA LYS A 21 -0.12 5.52 -14.59
C LYS A 21 -0.86 4.34 -13.96
N PHE A 22 -0.40 3.90 -12.79
CA PHE A 22 -1.02 2.78 -12.05
C PHE A 22 -2.53 2.91 -11.90
N ARG A 23 -3.02 4.10 -11.48
CA ARG A 23 -4.45 4.37 -11.30
C ARG A 23 -5.25 4.12 -12.59
N GLU A 24 -4.75 4.62 -13.72
CA GLU A 24 -5.41 4.44 -15.03
C GLU A 24 -5.42 2.98 -15.45
N PHE A 25 -4.31 2.26 -15.22
CA PHE A 25 -4.24 0.83 -15.50
C PHE A 25 -5.28 0.05 -14.69
N VAL A 26 -5.30 0.22 -13.38
CA VAL A 26 -6.24 -0.48 -12.49
C VAL A 26 -7.69 -0.13 -12.83
N GLN A 27 -7.99 1.16 -13.04
CA GLN A 27 -9.32 1.63 -13.44
C GLN A 27 -9.81 0.98 -14.74
N ARG A 28 -8.94 0.78 -15.73
CA ARG A 28 -9.33 0.11 -16.99
C ARG A 28 -9.64 -1.38 -16.84
N HIS A 29 -9.06 -2.05 -15.85
CA HIS A 29 -9.18 -3.51 -15.69
C HIS A 29 -10.24 -3.92 -14.68
N ILE A 30 -10.37 -3.19 -13.57
CA ILE A 30 -11.31 -3.52 -12.49
C ILE A 30 -12.29 -2.38 -12.16
N GLY A 31 -12.20 -1.25 -12.85
CA GLY A 31 -13.13 -0.13 -12.67
C GLY A 31 -12.90 0.69 -11.40
N GLU A 32 -13.94 1.43 -11.04
CA GLU A 32 -14.05 2.18 -9.79
C GLU A 32 -15.29 1.68 -9.04
N MET A 33 -15.21 1.67 -7.71
CA MET A 33 -16.34 1.32 -6.85
C MET A 33 -16.40 2.30 -5.69
N GLU A 34 -17.42 3.17 -5.71
CA GLU A 34 -17.55 4.19 -4.67
C GLU A 34 -17.77 3.55 -3.29
N GLY A 35 -16.99 4.00 -2.31
CA GLY A 35 -16.98 3.50 -0.94
C GLY A 35 -16.80 4.62 0.07
N MET A 36 -17.00 4.30 1.35
CA MET A 36 -16.94 5.28 2.43
C MET A 36 -15.51 5.46 2.96
N LEU A 37 -15.17 6.68 3.33
CA LEU A 37 -13.92 7.02 3.98
C LEU A 37 -14.22 7.53 5.40
N LEU A 38 -13.76 6.80 6.41
CA LEU A 38 -14.11 7.04 7.81
C LEU A 38 -12.87 7.30 8.68
N GLU A 39 -13.01 8.10 9.75
CA GLU A 39 -11.99 8.21 10.79
C GLU A 39 -11.99 6.95 11.66
N ALA A 40 -10.82 6.34 11.85
CA ALA A 40 -10.72 5.06 12.55
C ALA A 40 -11.05 5.16 14.05
N GLU A 41 -10.74 6.28 14.68
CA GLU A 41 -10.94 6.49 16.11
C GLU A 41 -12.39 6.82 16.47
N THR A 42 -13.07 7.61 15.64
CA THR A 42 -14.41 8.15 15.95
C THR A 42 -15.51 7.47 15.15
N GLY A 43 -15.18 6.84 14.02
CA GLY A 43 -16.15 6.39 13.03
C GLY A 43 -16.76 7.52 12.20
N ASP A 44 -16.25 8.75 12.34
CA ASP A 44 -16.80 9.91 11.62
C ASP A 44 -16.67 9.74 10.12
N TYR A 45 -17.72 10.14 9.41
CA TYR A 45 -17.72 10.18 7.96
C TYR A 45 -16.90 11.36 7.44
N LEU A 46 -15.88 11.06 6.64
CA LEU A 46 -14.96 12.06 6.08
C LEU A 46 -15.15 12.27 4.58
N GLY A 47 -15.92 11.41 3.90
CA GLY A 47 -16.17 11.50 2.46
C GLY A 47 -16.26 10.14 1.78
N THR A 48 -16.15 10.14 0.45
CA THR A 48 -16.12 8.92 -0.37
C THR A 48 -14.78 8.71 -1.06
N HIS A 49 -14.55 7.50 -1.54
CA HIS A 49 -13.41 7.13 -2.39
C HIS A 49 -13.85 6.29 -3.58
N HIS A 50 -13.03 6.21 -4.63
CA HIS A 50 -13.36 5.51 -5.89
C HIS A 50 -12.98 4.02 -5.93
N GLY A 51 -12.84 3.38 -4.77
CA GLY A 51 -12.45 1.96 -4.64
C GLY A 51 -11.22 1.74 -3.75
N PHE A 52 -11.30 0.75 -2.86
CA PHE A 52 -10.27 0.50 -1.84
C PHE A 52 -8.91 0.06 -2.43
N TRP A 53 -8.89 -0.46 -3.67
CA TRP A 53 -7.68 -0.90 -4.37
C TRP A 53 -6.76 0.25 -4.80
N PHE A 54 -7.24 1.50 -4.78
CA PHE A 54 -6.41 2.68 -4.99
C PHE A 54 -5.66 3.15 -3.74
N TYR A 55 -5.82 2.44 -2.61
CA TYR A 55 -5.28 2.81 -1.32
C TYR A 55 -4.34 1.74 -0.76
N THR A 56 -3.20 2.18 -0.23
CA THR A 56 -2.22 1.34 0.46
C THR A 56 -2.19 1.71 1.94
N ILE A 57 -2.11 0.71 2.82
CA ILE A 57 -1.96 0.97 4.26
C ILE A 57 -0.68 1.78 4.51
N GLY A 58 -0.76 2.85 5.30
CA GLY A 58 0.32 3.81 5.53
C GLY A 58 0.41 4.93 4.49
N GLN A 59 -0.43 4.93 3.45
CA GLN A 59 -0.50 6.01 2.48
C GLN A 59 -0.94 7.32 3.15
N ARG A 60 -0.19 8.39 2.88
CA ARG A 60 -0.47 9.76 3.34
C ARG A 60 -0.99 10.68 2.23
N GLN A 61 -0.47 10.52 1.02
CA GLN A 61 -0.78 11.40 -0.10
C GLN A 61 -2.04 10.94 -0.84
N GLY A 62 -2.73 11.86 -1.52
CA GLY A 62 -3.86 11.54 -2.38
C GLY A 62 -5.19 11.27 -1.66
N LEU A 63 -5.28 11.50 -0.34
CA LEU A 63 -6.51 11.33 0.45
C LEU A 63 -7.50 12.49 0.30
N ARG A 64 -7.04 13.68 -0.13
CA ARG A 64 -7.86 14.90 -0.33
C ARG A 64 -8.65 15.35 0.90
N LEU A 65 -8.15 15.04 2.09
CA LEU A 65 -8.72 15.48 3.37
C LEU A 65 -8.02 16.73 3.90
N SER A 66 -8.79 17.63 4.50
CA SER A 66 -8.28 18.78 5.26
C SER A 66 -8.04 18.39 6.74
N GLY A 67 -7.47 19.31 7.54
CA GLY A 67 -7.41 19.12 8.99
C GLY A 67 -6.24 18.27 9.52
N GLY A 68 -5.21 18.03 8.71
CA GLY A 68 -3.94 17.48 9.18
C GLY A 68 -3.39 16.32 8.36
N LEU A 69 -2.44 15.59 8.95
CA LEU A 69 -1.79 14.45 8.31
C LEU A 69 -2.63 13.19 8.53
N TRP A 70 -3.43 12.84 7.52
CA TRP A 70 -4.17 11.59 7.48
C TRP A 70 -3.33 10.46 6.91
N TYR A 71 -3.52 9.26 7.45
CA TYR A 71 -2.92 8.03 6.94
C TYR A 71 -3.99 6.95 6.83
N VAL A 72 -3.94 6.17 5.74
CA VAL A 72 -4.75 4.94 5.63
C VAL A 72 -4.28 3.94 6.69
N VAL A 73 -5.16 3.52 7.59
CA VAL A 73 -4.83 2.55 8.64
C VAL A 73 -5.43 1.18 8.37
N GLU A 74 -6.58 1.11 7.72
CA GLU A 74 -7.32 -0.12 7.49
C GLU A 74 -8.17 -0.03 6.21
N LYS A 75 -8.49 -1.20 5.64
CA LYS A 75 -9.41 -1.35 4.52
C LYS A 75 -10.35 -2.51 4.82
N ASP A 76 -11.64 -2.19 4.95
CA ASP A 76 -12.69 -3.19 4.95
C ASP A 76 -13.12 -3.44 3.51
N VAL A 77 -12.63 -4.56 2.97
CA VAL A 77 -12.89 -4.96 1.60
C VAL A 77 -14.33 -5.44 1.40
N GLN A 78 -14.96 -6.00 2.43
CA GLN A 78 -16.32 -6.54 2.33
C GLN A 78 -17.35 -5.42 2.24
N ASN A 79 -17.17 -4.37 3.05
CA ASN A 79 -18.07 -3.23 3.10
C ASN A 79 -17.62 -2.04 2.23
N ASN A 80 -16.50 -2.18 1.51
CA ASN A 80 -15.88 -1.13 0.71
C ASN A 80 -15.66 0.17 1.50
N VAL A 81 -14.98 0.04 2.64
CA VAL A 81 -14.65 1.16 3.53
C VAL A 81 -13.13 1.31 3.67
N VAL A 82 -12.66 2.54 3.60
CA VAL A 82 -11.27 2.91 3.88
C VAL A 82 -11.21 3.72 5.16
N PHE A 83 -10.48 3.22 6.16
CA PHE A 83 -10.29 3.92 7.42
C PHE A 83 -8.99 4.71 7.40
N VAL A 84 -9.07 5.96 7.88
CA VAL A 84 -7.93 6.86 8.00
C VAL A 84 -7.78 7.34 9.44
N SER A 85 -6.55 7.73 9.82
CA SER A 85 -6.26 8.18 11.18
C SER A 85 -5.14 9.20 11.17
N ARG A 86 -5.22 10.18 12.08
CA ARG A 86 -4.14 11.13 12.35
C ARG A 86 -3.07 10.57 13.30
N ASN A 87 -3.41 9.53 14.06
CA ASN A 87 -2.53 8.94 15.07
C ASN A 87 -1.76 7.71 14.57
N TYR A 88 -1.42 7.62 13.28
CA TYR A 88 -0.82 6.42 12.67
C TYR A 88 0.40 5.86 13.41
N TYR A 89 1.23 6.72 14.02
CA TYR A 89 2.45 6.35 14.72
C TYR A 89 2.29 6.15 16.24
N SER A 90 1.06 6.16 16.76
CA SER A 90 0.81 5.92 18.18
C SER A 90 1.26 4.51 18.60
N LEU A 91 1.66 4.33 19.86
CA LEU A 91 2.24 3.09 20.36
C LEU A 91 1.29 1.90 20.25
N ASP A 92 0.01 2.14 20.47
CA ASP A 92 -1.10 1.19 20.39
C ASP A 92 -1.38 0.72 18.94
N LYS A 93 -1.01 1.51 17.93
CA LYS A 93 -1.16 1.17 16.50
C LYS A 93 0.05 0.47 15.88
N ARG A 94 1.09 0.18 16.67
CA ARG A 94 2.30 -0.50 16.17
C ARG A 94 2.02 -1.96 15.83
N ARG A 95 2.24 -2.31 14.56
CA ARG A 95 2.26 -3.69 14.08
C ARG A 95 3.62 -4.32 14.37
N ARG A 96 3.65 -5.32 15.27
CA ARG A 96 4.89 -6.02 15.67
C ARG A 96 5.00 -7.43 15.07
N THR A 97 3.91 -7.95 14.53
CA THR A 97 3.83 -9.28 13.97
C THR A 97 3.05 -9.22 12.65
N PHE A 98 3.40 -10.09 11.73
CA PHE A 98 2.69 -10.28 10.48
C PHE A 98 2.83 -11.75 10.06
N ARG A 99 1.93 -12.20 9.20
CA ARG A 99 1.98 -13.54 8.60
C ARG A 99 2.48 -13.42 7.17
N VAL A 100 3.32 -14.35 6.76
CA VAL A 100 3.83 -14.45 5.39
C VAL A 100 3.40 -15.81 4.83
N GLY A 101 2.91 -15.81 3.61
CA GLY A 101 2.63 -17.03 2.84
C GLY A 101 3.54 -17.10 1.61
N SER A 102 3.51 -18.24 0.92
CA SER A 102 4.22 -18.45 -0.36
C SER A 102 5.71 -18.08 -0.32
N LEU A 103 6.41 -18.61 0.68
CA LEU A 103 7.84 -18.40 0.83
C LEU A 103 8.60 -19.10 -0.30
N ASN A 104 9.54 -18.39 -0.90
CA ASN A 104 10.48 -18.94 -1.88
C ASN A 104 11.89 -18.72 -1.35
N TRP A 105 12.66 -19.80 -1.26
CA TRP A 105 14.04 -19.79 -0.80
C TRP A 105 14.96 -20.02 -1.99
N PHE A 106 16.08 -19.28 -2.04
CA PHE A 106 17.10 -19.48 -3.08
C PHE A 106 18.01 -20.67 -2.81
N SER A 107 18.03 -21.16 -1.57
CA SER A 107 18.74 -22.36 -1.14
C SER A 107 17.83 -23.58 -1.17
N ASP A 108 18.42 -24.76 -1.43
CA ASP A 108 17.69 -26.03 -1.49
C ASP A 108 17.07 -26.41 -0.13
N SER A 109 17.72 -26.03 0.97
CA SER A 109 17.18 -26.09 2.31
C SER A 109 16.74 -24.69 2.75
N GLY A 110 15.49 -24.53 3.16
CA GLY A 110 15.02 -23.32 3.84
C GLY A 110 15.76 -23.06 5.16
N PRO A 111 15.43 -21.97 5.86
CA PRO A 111 16.00 -21.68 7.18
C PRO A 111 15.65 -22.80 8.17
N SER A 112 16.50 -22.97 9.17
CA SER A 112 16.24 -23.91 10.27
C SER A 112 15.07 -23.44 11.13
N ASP A 113 14.44 -24.36 11.85
CA ASP A 113 13.38 -24.01 12.81
C ASP A 113 13.89 -22.99 13.84
N ASN A 114 13.10 -21.94 14.06
CA ASN A 114 13.40 -20.82 14.96
C ASN A 114 14.66 -20.01 14.63
N GLU A 115 15.14 -20.09 13.38
CA GLU A 115 16.25 -19.25 12.93
C GLU A 115 15.85 -17.75 12.94
N ARG A 116 16.74 -16.90 13.45
CA ARG A 116 16.52 -15.45 13.51
C ARG A 116 16.89 -14.79 12.19
N LEU A 117 15.87 -14.49 11.39
CA LEU A 117 16.04 -13.79 10.12
C LEU A 117 15.78 -12.30 10.26
N LYS A 118 16.43 -11.50 9.42
CA LYS A 118 16.07 -10.10 9.19
C LYS A 118 15.18 -10.03 7.96
N CYS A 119 14.09 -9.29 8.05
CA CYS A 119 13.21 -9.05 6.92
C CYS A 119 13.09 -7.55 6.66
N LYS A 120 12.81 -7.22 5.40
CA LYS A 120 12.39 -5.87 4.99
C LYS A 120 10.93 -5.97 4.57
N VAL A 121 10.07 -5.26 5.27
CA VAL A 121 8.67 -5.09 4.88
C VAL A 121 8.61 -3.81 4.03
N PRO A 122 8.25 -3.91 2.74
CA PRO A 122 8.16 -2.75 1.85
C PRO A 122 6.96 -1.85 2.19
#